data_AF-A0A351GEC0-F1
#
_entry.id   AF-A0A351GEC0-F1
#
_cell.length_a   1.000
_cell.length_b   1.000
_cell.length_c   1.000
_cell.angle_alpha   90.00
_cell.angle_beta   90.00
_cell.angle_gamma   90.00
#
_symmetry.space_group_name_H-M   'P 1'
#
loop_
_entity.id
_entity.type
_entity.pdbx_description
1 polymer ?
#
loop_
_entity_poly.entity_id
_entity_poly.type
_entity_poly.pdbx_seq_one_letter_code
_entity_poly.pdbx_strand_id
1 'polypeptide(L)' 'MPIKFKESQTVVNRQTKKSTTQHFYMHAQSTPLLQKTLADDNTRGPRKQKIRNELVRRGAPLQAAAEA' A
#
# COMPACT_ATOMS: atom_id res chain seq x y z
N MET A 1 3.25 -12.60 -9.13
CA MET A 1 3.29 -11.21 -9.63
C MET A 1 3.20 -10.23 -8.46
N PRO A 2 3.89 -9.09 -8.52
CA PRO A 2 3.79 -8.08 -7.47
C PRO A 2 2.37 -7.50 -7.41
N ILE A 3 1.72 -7.65 -6.25
CA ILE A 3 0.36 -7.14 -6.04
C ILE A 3 0.42 -5.61 -5.95
N LYS A 4 -0.48 -4.93 -6.66
CA LYS A 4 -0.62 -3.47 -6.60
C LYS A 4 -1.38 -3.07 -5.32
N PHE A 5 -0.89 -2.04 -4.64
CA PHE A 5 -1.57 -1.39 -3.51
C PHE A 5 -2.60 -0.36 -4.01
N LYS A 6 -2.23 0.36 -5.06
CA LYS A 6 -3.10 1.25 -5.84
C LYS A 6 -2.66 1.25 -7.32
N GLU A 7 -3.48 1.85 -8.17
CA GLU A 7 -3.19 1.99 -9.59
C GLU A 7 -1.91 2.78 -9.83
N SER A 8 -1.24 2.49 -10.95
CA SER A 8 -0.05 3.25 -11.33
C SER A 8 -0.48 4.65 -11.74
N GLN A 9 0.25 5.66 -11.31
CA GLN A 9 -0.06 7.05 -11.61
C GLN A 9 1.04 7.64 -12.47
N THR A 10 0.65 8.27 -13.58
CA THR A 10 1.57 9.07 -14.39
C THR A 10 1.56 10.50 -13.83
N VAL A 11 2.70 10.94 -13.31
CA VAL A 11 2.88 12.29 -12.79
C VAL A 11 3.65 13.08 -13.84
N VAL A 12 3.10 14.22 -14.26
CA VAL A 12 3.75 15.13 -15.20
C VAL A 12 4.32 16.30 -14.44
N ASN A 13 5.63 16.51 -14.55
CA ASN A 13 6.27 17.71 -14.03
C ASN A 13 5.96 18.87 -14.98
N ARG A 14 5.20 19.88 -14.50
CA ARG A 14 4.72 20.99 -15.34
C ARG A 14 5.84 21.89 -15.86
N GLN A 15 6.93 22.03 -15.11
CA GLN A 15 8.06 22.89 -15.47
C GLN A 15 8.93 22.25 -16.55
N THR A 16 9.20 20.94 -16.45
CA THR A 16 10.07 20.23 -17.40
C THR A 16 9.30 19.48 -18.49
N LYS A 17 7.96 19.42 -18.38
CA LYS A 17 7.03 18.63 -19.22
C LYS A 17 7.34 17.13 -19.28
N LYS A 18 8.23 16.62 -18.41
CA LYS A 18 8.57 15.21 -18.34
C LYS A 18 7.50 14.45 -17.56
N SER A 19 7.13 13.29 -18.08
CA SER A 19 6.23 12.34 -17.41
C SER A 19 7.02 11.26 -16.69
N THR A 20 6.57 10.88 -15.50
CA THR A 20 7.13 9.77 -14.73
C THR A 20 5.99 8.89 -14.23
N THR A 21 6.05 7.60 -14.55
CA THR A 21 5.07 6.62 -14.08
C THR A 21 5.49 6.08 -12.72
N GLN A 22 4.69 6.36 -11.70
CA GLN A 22 4.89 5.84 -10.35
C GLN A 22 4.07 4.57 -10.15
N HIS A 23 4.75 3.49 -9.77
CA HIS A 23 4.13 2.22 -9.47
C HIS A 23 4.01 2.01 -7.97
N PHE A 24 2.82 1.62 -7.51
CA PHE A 24 2.55 1.40 -6.09
C PHE A 24 2.33 -0.08 -5.82
N TYR A 25 3.43 -0.81 -5.64
CA TYR A 25 3.39 -2.23 -5.28
C TYR A 25 3.30 -2.43 -3.77
N MET A 26 2.59 -3.48 -3.34
CA MET A 26 2.37 -3.79 -1.92
C MET A 26 3.69 -3.96 -1.17
N HIS A 27 4.61 -4.75 -1.72
CA HIS A 27 5.93 -5.02 -1.12
C HIS A 27 6.79 -3.77 -0.92
N ALA A 28 6.56 -2.73 -1.74
CA ALA A 28 7.29 -1.46 -1.66
C ALA A 28 6.61 -0.44 -0.72
N GLN A 29 5.40 -0.72 -0.22
CA GLN A 29 4.74 0.15 0.77
C GLN A 29 5.28 -0.12 2.18
N SER A 30 5.25 0.91 3.02
CA SER A 30 5.64 0.80 4.43
C SER A 30 4.64 -0.03 5.23
N THR A 31 5.14 -0.78 6.22
CA THR A 31 4.32 -1.60 7.11
C THR A 31 3.26 -0.78 7.88
N PRO A 32 3.55 0.43 8.40
CA PRO A 32 2.54 1.26 9.06
C PRO A 32 1.39 1.67 8.14
N LEU A 33 1.69 1.96 6.87
CA LEU A 33 0.65 2.30 5.89
C LEU A 33 -0.28 1.11 5.65
N LEU A 34 0.27 -0.09 5.54
CA LEU A 34 -0.50 -1.33 5.37
C LEU A 34 -1.39 -1.63 6.59
N GLN A 35 -0.88 -1.44 7.81
CA GLN A 35 -1.67 -1.61 9.03
C GLN A 35 -2.80 -0.57 9.13
N LYS A 36 -2.49 0.72 8.87
CA LYS A 36 -3.50 1.79 8.84
C LYS A 36 -4.60 1.51 7.83
N THR A 37 -4.22 1.07 6.63
CA THR A 37 -5.19 0.75 5.56
C THR A 37 -5.95 -0.54 5.83
N LEU A 38 -5.43 -1.46 6.63
CA LEU A 38 -6.19 -2.62 7.07
C LEU A 38 -7.29 -2.24 8.08
N ALA A 39 -7.01 -1.26 8.95
CA ALA A 39 -7.94 -0.75 9.95
C ALA A 39 -9.03 0.16 9.37
N ASP A 40 -8.80 0.81 8.23
CA ASP A 40 -9.79 1.68 7.56
C ASP A 40 -11.01 0.88 7.05
N ASP A 41 -12.20 1.39 7.36
CA ASP A 41 -13.50 0.80 7.00
C ASP A 41 -13.80 0.89 5.50
N ASN A 42 -13.22 1.88 4.82
CA ASN A 42 -13.40 2.07 3.37
C ASN A 42 -12.69 0.99 2.54
N THR A 43 -11.83 0.20 3.16
CA THR A 43 -10.99 -0.78 2.47
C THR A 43 -11.77 -2.07 2.24
N ARG A 44 -12.11 -2.35 0.98
CA ARG A 44 -12.95 -3.50 0.62
C ARG A 44 -12.25 -4.84 0.84
N GLY A 45 -13.03 -5.89 1.13
CA GLY A 45 -12.57 -7.24 1.53
C GLY A 45 -11.38 -7.82 0.73
N PRO A 46 -11.41 -7.84 -0.61
CA PRO A 46 -10.29 -8.37 -1.40
C PRO A 46 -8.98 -7.60 -1.21
N ARG A 47 -9.06 -6.27 -1.01
CA ARG A 47 -7.90 -5.42 -0.72
C ARG A 47 -7.37 -5.69 0.68
N LYS A 48 -8.26 -5.81 1.68
CA LYS A 48 -7.91 -6.21 3.06
C LYS A 48 -7.18 -7.56 3.06
N GLN A 49 -7.66 -8.57 2.34
CA GLN A 49 -7.00 -9.88 2.28
C GLN A 49 -5.59 -9.79 1.69
N LYS A 50 -5.40 -9.04 0.61
CA LYS A 50 -4.06 -8.85 0.01
C LYS A 50 -3.09 -8.16 0.98
N ILE A 51 -3.58 -7.20 1.77
CA ILE A 51 -2.80 -6.52 2.80
C ILE A 51 -2.43 -7.50 3.93
N ARG A 52 -3.38 -8.30 4.43
CA ARG A 52 -3.10 -9.33 5.43
C ARG A 52 -2.04 -10.32 4.96
N ASN A 53 -2.15 -10.83 3.73
CA ASN A 53 -1.17 -11.75 3.16
C ASN A 53 0.24 -11.12 3.12
N GLU A 54 0.33 -9.83 2.77
CA GLU A 54 1.60 -9.11 2.75
C GLU A 54 2.17 -8.89 4.16
N LEU A 55 1.34 -8.55 5.15
CA LEU A 55 1.78 -8.42 6.54
C LEU A 55 2.25 -9.75 7.13
N VAL A 56 1.52 -10.84 6.86
CA VAL A 56 1.92 -12.21 7.26
C VAL A 56 3.25 -12.59 6.62
N ARG A 57 3.44 -12.29 5.33
CA ARG A 57 4.71 -12.54 4.64
C ARG A 57 5.89 -11.79 5.27
N ARG A 58 5.65 -10.60 5.82
CA ARG A 58 6.67 -9.77 6.50
C ARG A 58 6.91 -10.18 7.96
N GLY A 59 6.10 -11.07 8.53
CA GLY A 59 6.11 -11.34 9.97
C GLY A 59 5.65 -10.15 10.82
N ALA A 60 4.94 -9.18 10.23
CA ALA A 60 4.47 -7.99 10.92
C ALA A 60 3.12 -8.24 11.61
N PRO A 61 2.84 -7.58 12.74
CA PRO A 61 1.56 -7.73 13.41
C PRO A 61 0.42 -7.20 12.52
N LEU A 62 -0.72 -7.90 12.56
CA LEU A 62 -1.93 -7.59 11.80
C LEU A 62 -2.66 -6.34 12.31
N GLN A 63 -2.31 -5.86 13.49
CA GLN A 63 -2.80 -4.61 14.07
C GLN A 63 -1.62 -3.67 14.27
N ALA A 64 -1.85 -2.37 14.08
CA ALA A 64 -0.95 -1.38 14.63
C ALA A 64 -0.95 -1.59 16.14
N ALA A 65 0.20 -1.93 16.72
CA ALA A 65 0.33 -1.85 18.16
C ALA A 65 -0.03 -0.41 18.52
N ALA A 66 -1.09 -0.24 19.32
CA ALA A 66 -1.44 1.05 19.86
C ALA A 66 -0.19 1.57 20.58
N GLU A 67 0.47 2.56 20.02
CA GLU A 67 1.39 3.37 20.79
C GLU A 67 0.55 4.04 21.88
N ALA A 68 0.97 3.79 23.12
CA ALA A 68 0.35 4.20 24.37
C ALA A 68 0.44 5.72 24.61
#